data_AF-A0A7V9AA88-F1
#
_entry.id   AF-A0A7V9AA88-F1
#
_cell.length_a   1.000
_cell.length_b   1.000
_cell.length_c   1.000
_cell.angle_alpha   90.00
_cell.angle_beta   90.00
_cell.angle_gamma   90.00
#
_symmetry.space_group_name_H-M   'P 1'
#
loop_
_entity.id
_entity.type
_entity.pdbx_description
1 polymer ?
#
loop_
_entity_poly.entity_id
_entity_poly.type
_entity_poly.pdbx_seq_one_letter_code
_entity_poly.pdbx_strand_id
1 'polypeptide(L)'
;MRQISPLFSLLFLSLWPVVGHGPEPVRGEAYAQEASSNPLGQPTEHYYGAWGAGVRVHWELERDSVKEGEVLLATLVVERVRNPQQVQRPDLRKLEVFARQFEWIEPQPPPEVDLTSGQVRFPYRLRPRHRGVTEVPPLLFHYFNPSAPEGRQYPLTTAPAVTLRVLPAPSSEGPSALPLQAEEFWFQLVDGDRYVPPSVGKKPFAGLWLASLVLGPLAAWSWYRLWRWWFPDAQRLARLQRSRLARNVVRQLERIRKSSQPWQALHTAVVYYIQKRWNLPPGWATPAELMAVLRDQNIPGSLLSRLEHLLQEWERRRFAPQPTPSQIEPEIQAAIELLLRLEEL
;
A
#
# COMPACT_ATOMS: atom_id res chain seq x y z
N MET A 1 35.00 44.68 -15.28
CA MET A 1 35.81 43.44 -15.19
C MET A 1 36.85 43.62 -14.09
N ARG A 2 36.70 42.97 -12.94
CA ARG A 2 37.79 42.74 -11.98
C ARG A 2 37.45 41.49 -11.17
N GLN A 3 38.38 40.55 -11.21
CA GLN A 3 38.40 39.28 -10.51
C GLN A 3 38.39 39.48 -8.99
N ILE A 4 37.68 38.60 -8.29
CA ILE A 4 38.17 37.99 -7.05
C ILE A 4 37.79 36.50 -7.12
N SER A 5 38.81 35.66 -7.23
CA SER A 5 38.80 34.23 -6.90
C SER A 5 39.87 34.03 -5.81
N PRO A 6 40.15 32.80 -5.36
CA PRO A 6 39.28 31.80 -4.71
C PRO A 6 39.88 31.42 -3.34
N LEU A 7 39.11 30.81 -2.42
CA LEU A 7 39.67 30.00 -1.32
C LEU A 7 38.53 29.35 -0.53
N PHE A 8 38.22 28.09 -0.82
CA PHE A 8 38.28 27.06 0.22
C PHE A 8 38.35 25.68 -0.45
N SER A 9 39.52 25.08 -0.28
CA SER A 9 39.93 23.77 -0.74
C SER A 9 39.24 22.65 0.05
N LEU A 10 38.91 21.60 -0.70
CA LEU A 10 39.20 20.19 -0.41
C LEU A 10 38.84 19.64 0.97
N LEU A 11 37.72 18.93 1.02
CA LEU A 11 37.59 17.66 1.74
C LEU A 11 36.52 16.80 1.04
N PHE A 12 36.84 16.36 -0.19
CA PHE A 12 36.11 15.32 -0.89
C PHE A 12 37.01 14.08 -0.94
N LEU A 13 36.95 13.27 0.12
CA LEU A 13 37.32 11.87 0.03
C LEU A 13 36.32 11.07 0.86
N SER A 14 35.88 9.96 0.26
CA SER A 14 35.13 8.86 0.84
C SER A 14 33.74 9.20 1.40
N LEU A 15 32.70 8.89 0.64
CA LEU A 15 31.99 7.62 0.82
C LEU A 15 30.96 7.48 -0.31
N TRP A 16 31.22 6.52 -1.17
CA TRP A 16 30.23 5.95 -2.08
C TRP A 16 29.22 5.19 -1.21
N PRO A 17 27.92 5.52 -1.18
CA PRO A 17 26.93 4.54 -0.79
C PRO A 17 26.60 3.74 -2.04
N VAL A 18 27.12 2.51 -2.00
CA VAL A 18 26.55 1.31 -2.61
C VAL A 18 25.04 1.48 -2.83
N VAL A 19 24.63 1.21 -4.08
CA VAL A 19 23.25 0.96 -4.47
C VAL A 19 22.76 -0.25 -3.67
N GLY A 20 22.17 0.01 -2.50
CA GLY A 20 21.32 -0.93 -1.80
C GLY A 20 19.91 -0.80 -2.35
N HIS A 21 19.47 -1.83 -3.09
CA HIS A 21 18.05 -2.04 -3.39
C HIS A 21 17.29 -2.25 -2.07
N GLY A 22 16.74 -1.18 -1.52
CA GLY A 22 15.70 -1.22 -0.50
C GLY A 22 14.32 -1.23 -1.16
N PRO A 23 13.39 -2.11 -0.75
CA PRO A 23 12.08 -2.23 -1.40
C PRO A 23 11.23 -0.98 -1.22
N GLU A 24 10.40 -0.71 -2.24
CA GLU A 24 9.52 0.45 -2.37
C GLU A 24 8.69 0.76 -1.11
N PRO A 25 8.43 2.05 -0.81
CA PRO A 25 7.40 2.42 0.14
C PRO A 25 6.04 2.05 -0.44
N VAL A 26 5.48 0.95 0.05
CA VAL A 26 4.10 0.53 -0.23
C VAL A 26 3.16 1.68 0.11
N ARG A 27 2.58 2.22 -0.96
CA ARG A 27 1.53 3.23 -0.96
C ARG A 27 0.46 2.82 0.04
N GLY A 28 0.23 3.66 1.04
CA GLY A 28 -0.85 3.48 2.00
C GLY A 28 -2.19 3.35 1.29
N GLU A 29 -2.65 2.11 1.17
CA GLU A 29 -4.04 1.79 0.95
C GLU A 29 -4.75 2.12 2.25
N ALA A 30 -5.40 3.28 2.26
CA ALA A 30 -6.48 3.52 3.17
C ALA A 30 -7.45 2.34 3.03
N TYR A 31 -7.62 1.58 4.11
CA TYR A 31 -8.69 0.61 4.26
C TYR A 31 -10.02 1.37 4.20
N ALA A 32 -10.44 1.73 2.99
CA ALA A 32 -11.86 1.75 2.68
C ALA A 32 -12.31 0.33 3.01
N GLN A 33 -13.12 0.21 4.06
CA GLN A 33 -14.01 -0.92 4.21
C GLN A 33 -14.84 -0.95 2.93
N GLU A 34 -14.35 -1.69 1.92
CA GLU A 34 -15.19 -2.32 0.95
C GLU A 34 -16.17 -3.14 1.78
N ALA A 35 -17.37 -2.61 1.94
CA ALA A 35 -18.55 -3.44 2.01
C ALA A 35 -18.48 -4.30 0.74
N SER A 36 -17.81 -5.46 0.87
CA SER A 36 -17.80 -6.46 -0.17
C SER A 36 -19.26 -6.69 -0.48
N SER A 37 -19.63 -6.46 -1.74
CA SER A 37 -20.88 -6.97 -2.27
C SER A 37 -20.73 -8.49 -2.25
N ASN A 38 -20.93 -9.05 -1.06
CA ASN A 38 -20.86 -10.46 -0.83
C ASN A 38 -21.93 -11.06 -1.76
N PRO A 39 -21.56 -11.86 -2.77
CA PRO A 39 -22.55 -12.46 -3.65
C PRO A 39 -23.59 -13.17 -2.78
N LEU A 40 -24.87 -12.93 -3.07
CA LEU A 40 -26.00 -13.37 -2.25
C LEU A 40 -25.79 -14.84 -1.81
N GLY A 41 -25.63 -15.05 -0.50
CA GLY A 41 -25.47 -16.39 0.10
C GLY A 41 -24.05 -16.83 0.45
N GLN A 42 -23.01 -16.04 0.17
CA GLN A 42 -21.64 -16.37 0.58
C GLN A 42 -21.46 -16.21 2.11
N PRO A 43 -20.89 -17.21 2.83
CA PRO A 43 -20.58 -17.09 4.25
C PRO A 43 -19.48 -16.05 4.51
N THR A 44 -19.66 -15.23 5.55
CA THR A 44 -18.64 -14.26 6.01
C THR A 44 -17.54 -14.94 6.83
N GLU A 45 -17.86 -16.06 7.48
CA GLU A 45 -16.94 -16.82 8.33
C GLU A 45 -16.53 -18.13 7.66
N HIS A 46 -15.32 -18.61 7.97
CA HIS A 46 -14.79 -19.90 7.53
C HIS A 46 -14.75 -20.14 6.01
N TYR A 47 -14.96 -19.12 5.18
CA TYR A 47 -14.82 -19.18 3.73
C TYR A 47 -13.46 -18.63 3.28
N TYR A 48 -12.70 -19.43 2.55
CA TYR A 48 -11.31 -19.12 2.16
C TYR A 48 -11.10 -19.12 0.64
N GLY A 49 -12.15 -18.82 -0.13
CA GLY A 49 -12.05 -18.68 -1.60
C GLY A 49 -11.94 -19.99 -2.38
N ALA A 50 -12.15 -21.14 -1.74
CA ALA A 50 -12.12 -22.44 -2.42
C ALA A 50 -13.39 -22.69 -3.25
N TRP A 51 -13.21 -23.24 -4.46
CA TRP A 51 -14.26 -23.63 -5.38
C TRP A 51 -14.01 -25.07 -5.87
N GLY A 52 -14.97 -25.97 -5.68
CA GLY A 52 -14.92 -27.32 -6.22
C GLY A 52 -16.20 -28.12 -5.98
N ALA A 53 -16.29 -29.30 -6.61
CA ALA A 53 -17.35 -30.25 -6.34
C ALA A 53 -16.84 -31.28 -5.32
N GLY A 54 -17.39 -31.26 -4.09
CA GLY A 54 -17.01 -32.20 -3.04
C GLY A 54 -15.59 -31.98 -2.49
N VAL A 55 -15.25 -30.72 -2.19
CA VAL A 55 -13.97 -30.34 -1.56
C VAL A 55 -13.81 -31.06 -0.22
N ARG A 56 -12.62 -31.60 0.03
CA ARG A 56 -12.26 -32.27 1.28
C ARG A 56 -11.09 -31.56 1.93
N VAL A 57 -11.11 -31.52 3.26
CA VAL A 57 -10.10 -30.85 4.07
C VAL A 57 -9.68 -31.77 5.20
N HIS A 58 -8.38 -31.91 5.43
CA HIS A 58 -7.84 -32.69 6.55
C HIS A 58 -6.50 -32.13 7.02
N TRP A 59 -6.10 -32.55 8.23
CA TRP A 59 -4.80 -32.21 8.81
C TRP A 59 -3.82 -33.36 8.61
N GLU A 60 -2.62 -33.02 8.18
CA GLU A 60 -1.45 -33.91 8.15
C GLU A 60 -0.43 -33.39 9.15
N LEU A 61 -0.03 -34.23 10.10
CA LEU A 61 1.02 -33.92 11.07
C LEU A 61 2.32 -34.56 10.61
N GLU A 62 3.42 -33.82 10.67
CA GLU A 62 4.76 -34.40 10.47
C GLU A 62 5.06 -35.43 11.57
N ARG A 63 4.58 -35.17 12.79
CA ARG A 63 4.80 -35.97 14.00
C ARG A 63 3.62 -35.87 14.94
N ASP A 64 3.27 -37.00 15.56
CA ASP A 64 2.18 -37.17 16.51
C ASP A 64 2.57 -36.83 17.96
N SER A 65 3.86 -36.59 18.19
CA SER A 65 4.42 -36.21 19.47
C SER A 65 5.41 -35.05 19.33
N VAL A 66 5.31 -34.09 20.25
CA VAL A 66 6.14 -32.88 20.28
C VAL A 66 6.52 -32.56 21.72
N LYS A 67 7.75 -32.10 21.95
CA LYS A 67 8.15 -31.66 23.29
C LYS A 67 7.51 -30.32 23.63
N GLU A 68 7.30 -30.06 24.91
CA GLU A 68 6.85 -28.76 25.39
C GLU A 68 7.80 -27.65 24.92
N GLY A 69 7.24 -26.58 24.35
CA GLY A 69 8.00 -25.46 23.80
C GLY A 69 8.58 -25.69 22.40
N GLU A 70 8.50 -26.90 21.84
CA GLU A 70 8.97 -27.21 20.49
C GLU A 70 7.92 -26.86 19.42
N VAL A 71 8.40 -26.56 18.21
CA VAL A 71 7.55 -26.25 17.05
C VAL A 71 7.14 -27.53 16.35
N LEU A 72 5.84 -27.65 16.14
CA LEU A 72 5.17 -28.69 15.35
C LEU A 72 4.86 -28.15 13.94
N LEU A 73 5.09 -28.96 12.92
CA LEU A 73 4.61 -28.72 11.56
C LEU A 73 3.29 -29.45 11.34
N ALA A 74 2.21 -28.68 11.25
CA ALA A 74 0.87 -29.17 10.92
C ALA A 74 0.47 -28.64 9.55
N THR A 75 0.15 -29.52 8.62
CA THR A 75 -0.20 -29.17 7.23
C THR A 75 -1.69 -29.33 7.01
N LEU A 76 -2.37 -28.25 6.64
CA LEU A 76 -3.76 -28.31 6.20
C LEU A 76 -3.80 -28.67 4.72
N VAL A 77 -4.43 -29.79 4.39
CA VAL A 77 -4.58 -30.26 3.02
C VAL A 77 -6.00 -30.00 2.55
N VAL A 78 -6.12 -29.30 1.41
CA VAL A 78 -7.41 -29.03 0.75
C VAL A 78 -7.39 -29.73 -0.61
N GLU A 79 -8.27 -30.71 -0.79
CA GLU A 79 -8.36 -31.55 -1.99
C GLU A 79 -9.57 -31.22 -2.85
N ARG A 80 -9.51 -31.62 -4.14
CA ARG A 80 -10.62 -31.53 -5.11
C ARG A 80 -11.06 -30.09 -5.38
N VAL A 81 -10.11 -29.17 -5.36
CA VAL A 81 -10.31 -27.75 -5.63
C VAL A 81 -10.00 -27.45 -7.09
N ARG A 82 -10.86 -26.68 -7.75
CA ARG A 82 -10.65 -26.23 -9.15
C ARG A 82 -9.75 -25.00 -9.25
N ASN A 83 -9.64 -24.21 -8.18
CA ASN A 83 -8.86 -22.99 -8.09
C ASN A 83 -7.77 -23.02 -6.99
N PRO A 84 -6.88 -24.01 -6.96
CA PRO A 84 -5.95 -24.21 -5.84
C PRO A 84 -5.00 -23.02 -5.59
N GLN A 85 -4.70 -22.21 -6.61
CA GLN A 85 -3.88 -20.99 -6.47
C GLN A 85 -4.61 -19.81 -5.80
N GLN A 86 -5.94 -19.81 -5.81
CA GLN A 86 -6.77 -18.72 -5.27
C GLN A 86 -7.28 -19.02 -3.86
N VAL A 87 -7.05 -20.23 -3.35
CA VAL A 87 -7.40 -20.60 -1.99
C VAL A 87 -6.52 -19.81 -1.03
N GLN A 88 -7.16 -19.06 -0.14
CA GLN A 88 -6.48 -18.28 0.87
C GLN A 88 -6.11 -19.16 2.06
N ARG A 89 -4.94 -18.92 2.66
CA ARG A 89 -4.52 -19.60 3.88
C ARG A 89 -5.42 -19.17 5.05
N PRO A 90 -6.08 -20.12 5.76
CA PRO A 90 -6.76 -19.80 7.01
C PRO A 90 -5.85 -19.15 8.06
N ASP A 91 -6.26 -18.00 8.60
CA ASP A 91 -5.55 -17.36 9.72
C ASP A 91 -6.02 -17.98 11.04
N LEU A 92 -5.27 -18.98 11.52
CA LEU A 92 -5.61 -19.72 12.75
C LEU A 92 -5.60 -18.81 14.00
N ARG A 93 -4.98 -17.63 13.96
CA ARG A 93 -4.98 -16.67 15.08
C ARG A 93 -6.36 -16.05 15.32
N LYS A 94 -7.20 -16.00 14.29
CA LYS A 94 -8.58 -15.47 14.37
C LYS A 94 -9.55 -16.49 14.93
N LEU A 95 -9.15 -17.76 15.02
CA LEU A 95 -9.98 -18.85 15.52
C LEU A 95 -9.68 -19.05 17.01
N GLU A 96 -10.66 -18.77 17.88
CA GLU A 96 -10.45 -18.78 19.33
C GLU A 96 -9.87 -20.10 19.86
N VAL A 97 -10.34 -21.24 19.35
CA VAL A 97 -9.89 -22.56 19.80
C VAL A 97 -8.40 -22.76 19.51
N PHE A 98 -7.94 -22.35 18.33
CA PHE A 98 -6.52 -22.44 17.95
C PHE A 98 -5.67 -21.42 18.73
N ALA A 99 -6.13 -20.18 18.87
CA ALA A 99 -5.41 -19.13 19.59
C ALA A 99 -5.18 -19.44 21.08
N ARG A 100 -6.09 -20.21 21.71
CA ARG A 100 -5.95 -20.65 23.10
C ARG A 100 -4.90 -21.76 23.26
N GLN A 101 -4.84 -22.71 22.32
CA GLN A 101 -4.02 -23.91 22.43
C GLN A 101 -2.63 -23.77 21.81
N PHE A 102 -2.50 -22.99 20.73
CA PHE A 102 -1.27 -22.89 19.95
C PHE A 102 -0.81 -21.45 19.78
N GLU A 103 0.50 -21.30 19.74
CA GLU A 103 1.18 -20.09 19.33
C GLU A 103 1.67 -20.22 17.89
N TRP A 104 1.41 -19.19 17.09
CA TRP A 104 1.77 -19.13 15.69
C TRP A 104 3.19 -18.60 15.52
N ILE A 105 4.07 -19.39 14.89
CA ILE A 105 5.48 -19.03 14.71
C ILE A 105 5.76 -18.57 13.27
N GLU A 106 6.17 -17.33 13.09
CA GLU A 106 6.59 -16.79 11.79
C GLU A 106 8.09 -17.01 11.51
N PRO A 107 8.51 -17.13 10.24
CA PRO A 107 7.68 -17.18 9.04
C PRO A 107 7.04 -18.57 8.84
N GLN A 108 5.84 -18.57 8.27
CA GLN A 108 5.18 -19.81 7.86
C GLN A 108 5.77 -20.31 6.54
N PRO A 109 5.95 -21.63 6.33
CA PRO A 109 6.45 -22.14 5.06
C PRO A 109 5.49 -21.78 3.91
N PRO A 110 5.96 -21.66 2.66
CA PRO A 110 5.11 -21.33 1.53
C PRO A 110 4.05 -22.44 1.29
N PRO A 111 2.86 -22.11 0.76
CA PRO A 111 1.89 -23.12 0.37
C PRO A 111 2.42 -23.96 -0.80
N GLU A 112 2.15 -25.26 -0.78
CA GLU A 112 2.48 -26.16 -1.88
C GLU A 112 1.20 -26.40 -2.70
N VAL A 113 1.24 -26.03 -3.98
CA VAL A 113 0.09 -26.12 -4.88
C VAL A 113 0.34 -27.20 -5.91
N ASP A 114 -0.50 -28.24 -5.92
CA ASP A 114 -0.51 -29.26 -6.95
C ASP A 114 -1.70 -29.01 -7.91
N LEU A 115 -1.37 -28.46 -9.07
CA LEU A 115 -2.33 -28.14 -10.13
C LEU A 115 -2.91 -29.40 -10.80
N THR A 116 -2.18 -30.52 -10.75
CA THR A 116 -2.56 -31.75 -11.45
C THR A 116 -3.66 -32.49 -10.69
N SER A 117 -3.52 -32.56 -9.36
CA SER A 117 -4.51 -33.20 -8.49
C SER A 117 -5.59 -32.24 -7.96
N GLY A 118 -5.44 -30.93 -8.19
CA GLY A 118 -6.33 -29.91 -7.64
C GLY A 118 -6.24 -29.84 -6.12
N GLN A 119 -5.02 -29.95 -5.59
CA GLN A 119 -4.71 -30.02 -4.17
C GLN A 119 -3.85 -28.81 -3.77
N VAL A 120 -4.11 -28.26 -2.59
CA VAL A 120 -3.24 -27.25 -1.97
C VAL A 120 -2.93 -27.64 -0.53
N ARG A 121 -1.65 -27.55 -0.17
CA ARG A 121 -1.15 -27.83 1.17
C ARG A 121 -0.68 -26.53 1.82
N PHE A 122 -1.23 -26.23 2.99
CA PHE A 122 -0.83 -25.09 3.81
C PHE A 122 -0.08 -25.59 5.05
N PRO A 123 1.26 -25.62 5.03
CA PRO A 123 2.04 -25.95 6.22
C PRO A 123 1.98 -24.81 7.26
N TYR A 124 1.80 -25.17 8.53
CA TYR A 124 1.79 -24.29 9.69
C TYR A 124 2.84 -24.72 10.72
N ARG A 125 3.68 -23.77 11.14
CA ARG A 125 4.54 -23.84 12.33
C ARG A 125 3.74 -23.40 13.55
N LEU A 126 3.37 -24.37 14.37
CA LEU A 126 2.57 -24.19 15.57
C LEU A 126 3.37 -24.64 16.79
N ARG A 127 3.34 -23.87 17.87
CA ARG A 127 3.92 -24.26 19.16
C ARG A 127 2.80 -24.48 20.17
N PRO A 128 2.65 -25.66 20.79
CA PRO A 128 1.68 -25.85 21.87
C PRO A 128 1.98 -24.92 23.04
N ARG A 129 0.96 -24.23 23.56
CA ARG A 129 1.12 -23.28 24.68
C ARG A 129 1.31 -23.95 26.03
N HIS A 130 0.77 -25.14 26.19
CA HIS A 130 0.82 -25.88 27.44
C HIS A 130 0.65 -27.39 27.17
N ARG A 131 1.08 -28.21 28.13
CA ARG A 131 1.00 -29.67 28.07
C ARG A 131 -0.43 -30.24 27.93
N GLY A 132 -1.45 -29.46 28.29
CA GLY A 132 -2.85 -29.86 28.16
C GLY A 132 -3.40 -29.91 26.73
N VAL A 133 -2.60 -29.59 25.71
CA VAL A 133 -3.02 -29.72 24.30
C VAL A 133 -2.84 -31.18 23.87
N THR A 134 -3.96 -31.89 23.69
CA THR A 134 -3.97 -33.31 23.33
C THR A 134 -4.39 -33.58 21.88
N GLU A 135 -4.83 -32.55 21.17
CA GLU A 135 -5.29 -32.65 19.78
C GLU A 135 -5.12 -31.31 19.05
N VAL A 136 -4.99 -31.38 17.73
CA VAL A 136 -5.22 -30.24 16.82
C VAL A 136 -6.73 -30.14 16.60
N PRO A 137 -7.37 -29.01 16.93
CA PRO A 137 -8.81 -28.83 16.83
C PRO A 137 -9.36 -29.03 15.41
N PRO A 138 -10.66 -29.37 15.29
CA PRO A 138 -11.30 -29.41 13.99
C PRO A 138 -11.39 -28.01 13.38
N LEU A 139 -11.27 -27.93 12.05
CA LEU A 139 -11.37 -26.67 11.30
C LEU A 139 -12.62 -26.67 10.43
N LEU A 140 -13.52 -25.72 10.67
CA LEU A 140 -14.67 -25.46 9.79
C LEU A 140 -14.21 -24.76 8.50
N PHE A 141 -14.74 -25.21 7.37
CA PHE A 141 -14.34 -24.74 6.04
C PHE A 141 -15.53 -24.71 5.07
N HIS A 142 -15.96 -23.52 4.67
CA HIS A 142 -16.94 -23.33 3.60
C HIS A 142 -16.25 -23.27 2.25
N TYR A 143 -16.86 -23.88 1.24
CA TYR A 143 -16.40 -23.83 -0.15
C TYR A 143 -17.55 -23.59 -1.12
N PHE A 144 -17.27 -23.04 -2.28
CA PHE A 144 -18.27 -22.85 -3.33
C PHE A 144 -18.39 -24.13 -4.19
N ASN A 145 -19.61 -24.66 -4.29
CA ASN A 145 -19.96 -25.79 -5.15
C ASN A 145 -20.84 -25.33 -6.31
N PRO A 146 -20.33 -25.30 -7.56
CA PRO A 146 -21.07 -24.79 -8.71
C PRO A 146 -22.16 -25.77 -9.18
N SER A 147 -22.07 -27.04 -8.76
CA SER A 147 -22.99 -28.10 -9.15
C SER A 147 -24.17 -28.22 -8.18
N ALA A 148 -24.17 -27.47 -7.07
CA ALA A 148 -25.25 -27.46 -6.12
C ALA A 148 -26.41 -26.55 -6.58
N PRO A 149 -27.66 -26.84 -6.19
CA PRO A 149 -28.81 -25.98 -6.48
C PRO A 149 -28.62 -24.55 -5.94
N GLU A 150 -29.25 -23.57 -6.61
CA GLU A 150 -29.27 -22.18 -6.14
C GLU A 150 -29.74 -22.10 -4.68
N GLY A 151 -29.00 -21.34 -3.86
CA GLY A 151 -29.21 -21.24 -2.41
C GLY A 151 -28.47 -22.28 -1.55
N ARG A 152 -27.88 -23.34 -2.14
CA ARG A 152 -27.05 -24.35 -1.41
C ARG A 152 -25.62 -24.44 -1.93
N GLN A 153 -25.14 -23.37 -2.55
CA GLN A 153 -23.84 -23.31 -3.22
C GLN A 153 -22.65 -23.26 -2.26
N TYR A 154 -22.87 -23.11 -0.95
CA TYR A 154 -21.81 -23.02 0.07
C TYR A 154 -21.88 -24.12 1.13
N PRO A 155 -21.67 -25.41 0.77
CA PRO A 155 -21.56 -26.48 1.74
C PRO A 155 -20.42 -26.24 2.75
N LEU A 156 -20.64 -26.72 3.98
CA LEU A 156 -19.65 -26.76 5.05
C LEU A 156 -18.93 -28.12 5.02
N THR A 157 -17.60 -28.10 5.01
CA THR A 157 -16.75 -29.28 5.27
C THR A 157 -15.89 -29.00 6.50
N THR A 158 -15.46 -30.06 7.17
CA THR A 158 -14.71 -29.95 8.43
C THR A 158 -13.44 -30.78 8.35
N ALA A 159 -12.29 -30.17 8.65
CA ALA A 159 -11.07 -30.91 8.90
C ALA A 159 -11.18 -31.58 10.27
N PRO A 160 -11.11 -32.92 10.36
CA PRO A 160 -11.28 -33.63 11.63
C PRO A 160 -10.12 -33.32 12.60
N ALA A 161 -10.39 -33.41 13.90
CA ALA A 161 -9.36 -33.26 14.91
C ALA A 161 -8.32 -34.38 14.81
N VAL A 162 -7.05 -34.07 15.07
CA VAL A 162 -5.96 -35.05 15.04
C VAL A 162 -5.25 -35.06 16.39
N THR A 163 -5.10 -36.24 16.99
CA THR A 163 -4.48 -36.41 18.31
C THR A 163 -3.00 -36.02 18.30
N LEU A 164 -2.57 -35.27 19.31
CA LEU A 164 -1.19 -34.81 19.51
C LEU A 164 -0.76 -35.10 20.94
N ARG A 165 0.42 -35.72 21.13
CA ARG A 165 0.99 -35.97 22.45
C ARG A 165 2.09 -34.95 22.77
N VAL A 166 1.82 -34.03 23.69
CA VAL A 166 2.84 -33.10 24.19
C VAL A 166 3.66 -33.78 25.29
N LEU A 167 4.90 -34.13 24.94
CA LEU A 167 5.88 -34.70 25.86
C LEU A 167 6.43 -33.58 26.76
N PRO A 168 6.73 -33.87 28.04
CA PRO A 168 7.41 -32.90 28.88
C PRO A 168 8.73 -32.53 28.21
N ALA A 169 9.10 -31.24 28.28
CA ALA A 169 10.48 -30.88 28.04
C ALA A 169 11.35 -31.75 28.97
N PRO A 170 12.52 -32.25 28.54
CA PRO A 170 13.43 -32.88 29.47
C PRO A 170 13.62 -31.88 30.59
N SER A 171 13.17 -32.23 31.80
CA SER A 171 13.52 -31.48 32.99
C SER A 171 15.02 -31.30 32.87
N SER A 172 15.51 -30.06 32.80
CA SER A 172 16.85 -29.82 33.30
C SER A 172 16.80 -30.07 34.81
N GLU A 173 16.67 -31.34 35.19
CA GLU A 173 17.44 -31.91 36.28
C GLU A 173 18.90 -32.02 35.80
N GLY A 174 19.43 -30.91 35.29
CA GLY A 174 20.79 -30.57 35.62
C GLY A 174 20.80 -30.31 37.13
N PRO A 175 21.92 -30.57 37.81
CA PRO A 175 22.02 -30.39 39.25
C PRO A 175 21.40 -29.04 39.64
N SER A 176 20.41 -29.12 40.54
CA SER A 176 19.82 -27.98 41.25
C SER A 176 20.91 -26.97 41.52
N ALA A 177 20.78 -25.77 40.94
CA ALA A 177 21.74 -24.69 41.07
C ALA A 177 23.20 -25.16 40.99
N LEU A 178 23.85 -24.98 39.84
CA LEU A 178 25.22 -24.45 39.97
C LEU A 178 25.06 -23.23 40.88
N PRO A 179 25.61 -23.20 42.11
CA PRO A 179 25.74 -21.91 42.75
C PRO A 179 26.50 -21.11 41.71
N LEU A 180 25.91 -20.01 41.22
CA LEU A 180 26.77 -18.98 40.66
C LEU A 180 27.75 -18.72 41.80
N GLN A 181 28.97 -19.23 41.69
CA GLN A 181 30.12 -18.64 42.35
C GLN A 181 30.32 -17.29 41.68
N ALA A 182 29.33 -16.41 41.86
CA ALA A 182 29.56 -15.00 41.76
C ALA A 182 30.52 -14.74 42.91
N GLU A 183 31.78 -14.46 42.57
CA GLU A 183 32.76 -14.01 43.53
C GLU A 183 32.12 -12.90 44.37
N GLU A 184 32.33 -12.94 45.69
CA GLU A 184 31.69 -12.07 46.67
C GLU A 184 31.81 -10.57 46.34
N PHE A 185 32.72 -10.18 45.43
CA PHE A 185 32.79 -8.83 44.89
C PHE A 185 31.51 -8.36 44.17
N TRP A 186 30.72 -9.26 43.55
CA TRP A 186 29.46 -8.88 42.90
C TRP A 186 28.34 -8.58 43.91
N PHE A 187 28.48 -9.04 45.15
CA PHE A 187 27.50 -8.85 46.23
C PHE A 187 28.02 -8.00 47.39
N GLN A 188 29.26 -7.52 47.34
CA GLN A 188 29.76 -6.51 48.26
C GLN A 188 29.06 -5.18 47.96
N LEU A 189 28.11 -4.81 48.83
CA LEU A 189 27.68 -3.42 48.96
C LEU A 189 28.93 -2.61 49.36
N VAL A 190 29.46 -1.85 48.41
CA VAL A 190 30.49 -0.85 48.69
C VAL A 190 29.86 0.18 49.64
N ASP A 191 30.26 0.15 50.91
CA ASP A 191 29.85 1.12 51.91
C ASP A 191 30.26 2.54 51.47
N GLY A 192 29.24 3.33 51.13
CA GLY A 192 29.10 4.78 51.36
C GLY A 192 30.08 5.77 50.71
N ASP A 193 31.39 5.58 50.81
CA ASP A 193 32.33 6.70 50.71
C ASP A 193 33.08 6.82 49.37
N ARG A 194 32.88 5.87 48.46
CA ARG A 194 33.45 5.92 47.09
C ARG A 194 32.41 5.73 46.00
N TYR A 195 31.18 6.15 46.26
CA TYR A 195 30.21 6.32 45.18
C TYR A 195 30.64 7.53 44.33
N VAL A 196 31.34 7.26 43.23
CA VAL A 196 31.45 8.22 42.13
C VAL A 196 30.11 8.12 41.40
N PRO A 197 29.18 9.07 41.54
CA PRO A 197 27.96 9.04 40.77
C PRO A 197 28.35 8.95 39.28
N PRO A 198 27.70 8.10 38.47
CA PRO A 198 27.86 8.19 37.04
C PRO A 198 27.62 9.65 36.68
N SER A 199 28.58 10.28 36.02
CA SER A 199 28.48 11.67 35.61
C SER A 199 27.32 11.75 34.63
N VAL A 200 26.13 12.01 35.17
CA VAL A 200 24.94 12.30 34.39
C VAL A 200 25.32 13.55 33.62
N GLY A 201 25.70 13.37 32.36
CA GLY A 201 26.04 14.47 31.45
C GLY A 201 24.99 15.54 31.62
N LYS A 202 25.44 16.79 31.83
CA LYS A 202 24.59 17.95 32.16
C LYS A 202 23.28 17.83 31.41
N LYS A 203 22.16 17.62 32.13
CA LYS A 203 20.83 17.48 31.54
C LYS A 203 20.68 18.60 30.51
N PRO A 204 20.32 18.31 29.24
CA PRO A 204 20.22 19.35 28.22
C PRO A 204 19.28 20.42 28.76
N PHE A 205 19.77 21.66 28.76
CA PHE A 205 19.08 22.82 29.30
C PHE A 205 17.62 22.81 28.84
N ALA A 206 16.66 22.89 29.76
CA ALA A 206 15.23 22.75 29.43
C ALA A 206 14.77 23.74 28.34
N GLY A 207 15.46 24.88 28.22
CA GLY A 207 15.25 25.84 27.14
C GLY A 207 15.55 25.30 25.73
N LEU A 208 16.45 24.31 25.55
CA LEU A 208 16.70 23.68 24.25
C LEU A 208 15.51 22.81 23.81
N TRP A 209 14.84 22.14 24.74
CA TRP A 209 13.63 21.36 24.43
C TRP A 209 12.47 22.27 24.05
N LEU A 210 12.26 23.37 24.80
CA LEU A 210 11.25 24.38 24.47
C LEU A 210 11.59 25.10 23.15
N ALA A 211 12.86 25.43 22.92
CA ALA A 211 13.30 26.03 21.67
C ALA A 211 13.07 25.08 20.49
N SER A 212 13.34 23.78 20.62
CA SER A 212 13.07 22.79 19.57
C SER A 212 11.57 22.69 19.24
N LEU A 213 10.72 22.70 20.28
CA LEU A 213 9.26 22.63 20.12
C LEU A 213 8.70 23.84 19.35
N VAL A 214 9.34 25.01 19.44
CA VAL A 214 8.91 26.24 18.78
C VAL A 214 9.64 26.46 17.44
N LEU A 215 10.95 26.25 17.37
CA LEU A 215 11.73 26.42 16.14
C LEU A 215 11.42 25.36 15.10
N GLY A 216 11.09 24.13 15.48
CA GLY A 216 10.69 23.07 14.54
C GLY A 216 9.53 23.50 13.62
N PRO A 217 8.36 23.85 14.18
CA PRO A 217 7.22 24.28 13.37
C PRO A 217 7.48 25.61 12.66
N LEU A 218 8.23 26.54 13.25
CA LEU A 218 8.58 27.80 12.58
C LEU A 218 9.52 27.60 11.39
N ALA A 219 10.49 26.68 11.50
CA ALA A 219 11.40 26.33 10.40
C ALA A 219 10.63 25.62 9.29
N ALA A 220 9.75 24.67 9.63
CA ALA A 220 8.88 24.01 8.67
C ALA A 220 7.93 24.99 7.96
N TRP A 221 7.33 25.92 8.70
CA TRP A 221 6.45 26.95 8.14
C TRP A 221 7.21 27.94 7.24
N SER A 222 8.38 28.40 7.68
CA SER A 222 9.24 29.29 6.90
C SER A 222 9.74 28.60 5.62
N TRP A 223 10.15 27.34 5.72
CA TRP A 223 10.52 26.52 4.56
C TRP A 223 9.35 26.34 3.59
N TYR A 224 8.16 26.03 4.11
CA TYR A 224 6.95 25.92 3.30
C TYR A 224 6.59 27.24 2.59
N ARG A 225 6.77 28.39 3.28
CA ARG A 225 6.55 29.72 2.71
C ARG A 225 7.58 30.04 1.63
N LEU A 226 8.86 29.76 1.86
CA LEU A 226 9.92 29.93 0.86
C LEU A 226 9.67 29.03 -0.36
N TRP A 227 9.34 27.76 -0.14
CA TRP A 227 9.00 26.82 -1.19
C TRP A 227 7.81 27.31 -2.02
N ARG A 228 6.76 27.81 -1.36
CA ARG A 228 5.62 28.44 -2.03
C ARG A 228 5.99 29.68 -2.85
N TRP A 229 6.98 30.44 -2.42
CA TRP A 229 7.42 31.65 -3.11
C TRP A 229 8.33 31.36 -4.30
N TRP A 230 9.18 30.33 -4.18
CA TRP A 230 10.10 29.90 -5.24
C TRP A 230 9.44 29.03 -6.32
N PHE A 231 8.35 28.31 -5.98
CA PHE A 231 7.63 27.44 -6.90
C PHE A 231 6.17 27.88 -7.10
N PRO A 232 5.91 29.05 -7.73
CA PRO A 232 4.56 29.49 -8.05
C PRO A 232 3.83 28.51 -8.99
N ASP A 233 4.56 27.83 -9.88
CA ASP A 233 3.99 26.85 -10.80
C ASP A 233 3.51 25.57 -10.10
N ALA A 234 4.15 25.16 -9.00
CA ALA A 234 3.66 24.05 -8.18
C ALA A 234 2.33 24.38 -7.51
N GLN A 235 2.08 25.65 -7.16
CA GLN A 235 0.77 26.07 -6.65
C GLN A 235 -0.31 26.04 -7.74
N ARG A 236 0.03 26.46 -8.97
CA ARG A 236 -0.87 26.39 -10.13
C ARG A 236 -1.27 24.94 -10.41
N LEU A 237 -0.30 24.02 -10.45
CA LEU A 237 -0.56 22.59 -10.63
C LEU A 237 -1.31 21.98 -9.43
N ALA A 238 -1.01 22.38 -8.19
CA ALA A 238 -1.73 21.91 -7.01
C ALA A 238 -3.21 22.33 -7.00
N ARG A 239 -3.58 23.44 -7.64
CA ARG A 239 -4.97 23.87 -7.83
C ARG A 239 -5.70 22.97 -8.82
N LEU A 240 -5.12 22.71 -9.99
CA LEU A 240 -5.63 21.72 -10.96
C LEU A 240 -5.77 20.33 -10.34
N GLN A 241 -4.87 19.99 -9.40
CA GLN A 241 -4.94 18.74 -8.68
C GLN A 241 -6.15 18.62 -7.74
N ARG A 242 -6.84 19.69 -7.35
CA ARG A 242 -8.04 19.54 -6.50
C ARG A 242 -9.21 18.90 -7.25
N SER A 243 -9.28 19.09 -8.57
CA SER A 243 -10.28 18.47 -9.43
C SER A 243 -9.79 17.15 -10.02
N ARG A 244 -10.52 16.05 -9.77
CA ARG A 244 -10.24 14.74 -10.40
C ARG A 244 -10.30 14.83 -11.94
N LEU A 245 -11.16 15.71 -12.47
CA LEU A 245 -11.33 15.93 -13.91
C LEU A 245 -10.11 16.64 -14.53
N ALA A 246 -9.63 17.72 -13.92
CA ALA A 246 -8.45 18.44 -14.42
C ALA A 246 -7.18 17.59 -14.34
N ARG A 247 -7.00 16.79 -13.26
CA ARG A 247 -5.91 15.80 -13.18
C ARG A 247 -5.91 14.80 -14.34
N ASN A 248 -7.07 14.35 -14.78
CA ASN A 248 -7.17 13.40 -15.88
C ASN A 248 -6.79 14.05 -17.21
N VAL A 249 -7.26 15.29 -17.41
CA VAL A 249 -7.01 16.05 -18.64
C VAL A 249 -5.54 16.48 -18.74
N VAL A 250 -4.93 16.98 -17.67
CA VAL A 250 -3.49 17.32 -17.66
C VAL A 250 -2.63 16.09 -17.96
N ARG A 251 -2.95 14.93 -17.37
CA ARG A 251 -2.26 13.66 -17.70
C ARG A 251 -2.48 13.22 -19.15
N GLN A 252 -3.64 13.52 -19.74
CA GLN A 252 -3.88 13.28 -21.16
C GLN A 252 -3.02 14.22 -22.01
N LEU A 253 -2.97 15.52 -21.68
CA LEU A 253 -2.18 16.55 -22.37
C LEU A 253 -0.67 16.20 -22.38
N GLU A 254 -0.12 15.73 -21.27
CA GLU A 254 1.29 15.30 -21.19
C GLU A 254 1.60 14.10 -22.10
N ARG A 255 0.63 13.20 -22.32
CA ARG A 255 0.79 12.02 -23.20
C ARG A 255 0.70 12.38 -24.67
N ILE A 256 0.17 13.55 -25.03
CA ILE A 256 0.03 14.03 -26.41
C ILE A 256 1.38 14.11 -27.12
N ARG A 257 2.45 14.42 -26.38
CA ARG A 257 3.82 14.50 -26.91
C ARG A 257 4.27 13.22 -27.62
N LYS A 258 3.68 12.08 -27.28
CA LYS A 258 3.99 10.76 -27.87
C LYS A 258 2.91 10.25 -28.83
N SER A 259 1.86 11.03 -29.09
CA SER A 259 0.72 10.61 -29.90
C SER A 259 0.95 10.87 -31.39
N SER A 260 0.40 10.02 -32.25
CA SER A 260 0.51 10.14 -33.71
C SER A 260 -0.34 11.27 -34.30
N GLN A 261 -1.28 11.84 -33.53
CA GLN A 261 -2.18 12.94 -33.96
C GLN A 261 -2.34 13.97 -32.82
N PRO A 262 -1.31 14.79 -32.58
CA PRO A 262 -1.25 15.64 -31.40
C PRO A 262 -2.30 16.76 -31.37
N TRP A 263 -2.60 17.37 -32.53
CA TRP A 263 -3.62 18.43 -32.63
C TRP A 263 -5.04 17.95 -32.31
N GLN A 264 -5.39 16.75 -32.78
CA GLN A 264 -6.69 16.13 -32.48
C GLN A 264 -6.80 15.75 -31.01
N ALA A 265 -5.71 15.24 -30.42
CA ALA A 265 -5.69 14.91 -29.01
C ALA A 265 -5.82 16.15 -28.11
N LEU A 266 -5.23 17.29 -28.50
CA LEU A 266 -5.36 18.57 -27.79
C LEU A 266 -6.82 19.04 -27.78
N HIS A 267 -7.42 19.12 -28.97
CA HIS A 267 -8.81 19.53 -29.13
C HIS A 267 -9.76 18.62 -28.31
N THR A 268 -9.60 17.31 -28.43
CA THR A 268 -10.46 16.34 -27.73
C THR A 268 -10.32 16.43 -26.21
N ALA A 269 -9.10 16.61 -25.69
CA ALA A 269 -8.86 16.70 -24.25
C ALA A 269 -9.50 17.96 -23.63
N VAL A 270 -9.40 19.11 -24.30
CA VAL A 270 -9.99 20.37 -23.84
C VAL A 270 -11.52 20.34 -23.96
N VAL A 271 -12.07 19.85 -25.08
CA VAL A 271 -13.52 19.70 -25.24
C VAL A 271 -14.10 18.72 -24.21
N TYR A 272 -13.43 17.60 -23.96
CA TYR A 272 -13.83 16.64 -22.93
C TYR A 272 -13.88 17.27 -21.53
N TYR A 273 -12.89 18.11 -21.19
CA TYR A 273 -12.90 18.85 -19.93
C TYR A 273 -14.14 19.74 -19.80
N ILE A 274 -14.43 20.53 -20.84
CA ILE A 274 -15.54 21.48 -20.85
C ILE A 274 -16.88 20.73 -20.77
N GLN A 275 -17.06 19.68 -21.57
CA GLN A 275 -18.26 18.85 -21.54
C GLN A 275 -18.52 18.28 -20.16
N LYS A 276 -17.48 17.76 -19.49
CA LYS A 276 -17.62 17.23 -18.13
C LYS A 276 -17.85 18.30 -17.07
N ARG A 277 -17.26 19.48 -17.22
CA ARG A 277 -17.39 20.57 -16.25
C ARG A 277 -18.78 21.20 -16.27
N TRP A 278 -19.35 21.43 -17.45
CA TRP A 278 -20.67 22.02 -17.62
C TRP A 278 -21.77 20.98 -17.88
N ASN A 279 -21.48 19.69 -17.66
CA ASN A 279 -22.41 18.57 -17.82
C ASN A 279 -23.14 18.56 -19.18
N LEU A 280 -22.40 18.83 -20.25
CA LEU A 280 -22.93 18.90 -21.61
C LEU A 280 -23.07 17.49 -22.20
N PRO A 281 -24.11 17.23 -23.01
CA PRO A 281 -24.27 15.93 -23.68
C PRO A 281 -23.07 15.61 -24.59
N PRO A 282 -22.65 14.33 -24.66
CA PRO A 282 -21.62 13.91 -25.59
C PRO A 282 -22.17 14.01 -27.02
N GLY A 283 -21.71 15.01 -27.78
CA GLY A 283 -22.20 15.24 -29.15
C GLY A 283 -21.86 16.61 -29.71
N TRP A 284 -21.62 17.62 -28.86
CA TRP A 284 -21.12 18.92 -29.32
C TRP A 284 -19.64 18.81 -29.62
N ALA A 285 -19.35 18.65 -30.91
CA ALA A 285 -17.99 18.50 -31.41
C ALA A 285 -17.44 19.80 -32.01
N THR A 286 -18.31 20.73 -32.45
CA THR A 286 -17.86 21.93 -33.14
C THR A 286 -17.60 23.07 -32.15
N PRO A 287 -16.52 23.86 -32.32
CA PRO A 287 -16.23 25.00 -31.48
C PRO A 287 -17.39 26.00 -31.44
N ALA A 288 -18.09 26.20 -32.56
CA ALA A 288 -19.23 27.13 -32.64
C ALA A 288 -20.40 26.72 -31.73
N GLU A 289 -20.76 25.44 -31.69
CA GLU A 289 -21.80 24.92 -30.78
C GLU A 289 -21.38 25.04 -29.31
N LEU A 290 -20.11 24.75 -29.01
CA LEU A 290 -19.57 24.87 -27.67
C LEU A 290 -19.60 26.33 -27.18
N MET A 291 -19.20 27.28 -28.03
CA MET A 291 -19.22 28.70 -27.73
C MET A 291 -20.63 29.23 -27.53
N ALA A 292 -21.61 28.77 -28.31
CA ALA A 292 -23.00 29.19 -28.16
C ALA A 292 -23.55 28.88 -26.76
N VAL A 293 -23.20 27.72 -26.20
CA VAL A 293 -23.67 27.34 -24.87
C VAL A 293 -22.83 27.92 -23.75
N LEU A 294 -21.52 28.08 -23.97
CA LEU A 294 -20.66 28.72 -22.98
C LEU A 294 -20.91 30.24 -22.86
N ARG A 295 -21.52 30.89 -23.86
CA ARG A 295 -21.97 32.30 -23.76
C ARG A 295 -23.13 32.50 -22.79
N ASP A 296 -23.94 31.47 -22.57
CA ASP A 296 -25.04 31.48 -21.59
C ASP A 296 -24.52 31.32 -20.15
N GLN A 297 -23.26 30.91 -19.99
CA GLN A 297 -22.58 30.79 -18.71
C GLN A 297 -21.89 32.12 -18.36
N ASN A 298 -21.75 32.42 -17.06
CA ASN A 298 -21.15 33.67 -16.55
C ASN A 298 -19.61 33.70 -16.73
N ILE A 299 -19.11 33.43 -17.93
CA ILE A 299 -17.70 33.34 -18.28
C ILE A 299 -17.27 34.68 -18.92
N PRO A 300 -16.13 35.27 -18.50
CA PRO A 300 -15.59 36.47 -19.11
C PRO A 300 -15.41 36.33 -20.63
N GLY A 301 -15.93 37.29 -21.40
CA GLY A 301 -15.88 37.26 -22.87
C GLY A 301 -14.47 37.18 -23.47
N SER A 302 -13.45 37.66 -22.75
CA SER A 302 -12.04 37.56 -23.15
C SER A 302 -11.46 36.15 -23.03
N LEU A 303 -11.99 35.32 -22.12
CA LEU A 303 -11.61 33.91 -22.01
C LEU A 303 -12.32 33.07 -23.06
N LEU A 304 -13.58 33.38 -23.33
CA LEU A 304 -14.37 32.75 -24.39
C LEU A 304 -13.72 32.95 -25.76
N SER A 305 -13.33 34.17 -26.12
CA SER A 305 -12.66 34.44 -27.39
C SER A 305 -11.28 33.76 -27.49
N ARG A 306 -10.52 33.68 -26.39
CA ARG A 306 -9.24 32.94 -26.36
C ARG A 306 -9.43 31.43 -26.56
N LEU A 307 -10.47 30.85 -25.95
CA LEU A 307 -10.83 29.44 -26.13
C LEU A 307 -11.24 29.16 -27.59
N GLU A 308 -12.12 29.99 -28.15
CA GLU A 308 -12.59 29.84 -29.54
C GLU A 308 -11.44 29.88 -30.54
N HIS A 309 -10.55 30.87 -30.40
CA HIS A 309 -9.39 31.01 -31.28
C HIS A 309 -8.46 29.79 -31.22
N LEU A 310 -8.19 29.26 -30.02
CA LEU A 310 -7.33 28.07 -29.87
C LEU A 310 -7.96 26.81 -30.46
N LEU A 311 -9.26 26.59 -30.22
CA LEU A 311 -9.95 25.44 -30.79
C LEU A 311 -9.96 25.50 -32.33
N GLN A 312 -10.28 26.66 -32.91
CA GLN A 312 -10.26 26.86 -34.37
C GLN A 312 -8.85 26.66 -34.96
N GLU A 313 -7.80 27.14 -34.27
CA GLU A 313 -6.42 26.97 -34.72
C GLU A 313 -6.01 25.49 -34.70
N TRP A 314 -6.36 24.74 -33.65
CA TRP A 314 -6.07 23.31 -33.56
C TRP A 314 -6.87 22.49 -34.56
N GLU A 315 -8.13 22.84 -34.82
CA GLU A 315 -8.93 22.21 -35.89
C GLU A 315 -8.31 22.44 -37.27
N ARG A 316 -7.84 23.66 -37.55
CA ARG A 316 -7.16 23.97 -38.81
C ARG A 316 -5.85 23.16 -38.93
N ARG A 317 -5.07 23.10 -37.86
CA ARG A 317 -3.79 22.36 -37.82
C ARG A 317 -3.94 20.85 -37.82
N ARG A 318 -5.11 20.32 -37.46
CA ARG A 318 -5.40 18.88 -37.54
C ARG A 318 -5.24 18.35 -38.97
N PHE A 319 -5.52 19.17 -39.97
CA PHE A 319 -5.38 18.82 -41.39
C PHE A 319 -4.02 19.23 -41.97
N ALA A 320 -3.12 19.79 -41.16
CA ALA A 320 -1.76 20.16 -41.56
C ALA A 320 -0.78 18.98 -41.40
N PRO A 321 0.45 19.09 -41.95
CA PRO A 321 1.49 18.08 -41.75
C PRO A 321 1.82 17.84 -40.27
N GLN A 322 2.34 16.64 -39.97
CA GLN A 322 2.76 16.23 -38.62
C GLN A 322 3.64 17.30 -37.95
N PRO A 323 3.26 17.82 -36.77
CA PRO A 323 4.01 18.88 -36.13
C PRO A 323 5.30 18.36 -35.49
N THR A 324 6.29 19.25 -35.39
CA THR A 324 7.53 18.99 -34.66
C THR A 324 7.29 19.16 -33.16
N PRO A 325 7.95 18.41 -32.25
CA PRO A 325 7.76 18.55 -30.80
C PRO A 325 7.92 19.97 -30.25
N SER A 326 8.78 20.80 -30.86
CA SER A 326 8.97 22.21 -30.50
C SER A 326 7.74 23.11 -30.76
N GLN A 327 6.85 22.71 -31.67
CA GLN A 327 5.62 23.43 -32.00
C GLN A 327 4.44 23.04 -31.09
N ILE A 328 4.50 21.85 -30.48
CA ILE A 328 3.41 21.29 -29.66
C ILE A 328 3.53 21.72 -28.20
N GLU A 329 4.77 21.84 -27.69
CA GLU A 329 5.04 22.23 -26.30
C GLU A 329 4.38 23.56 -25.87
N PRO A 330 4.48 24.68 -26.63
CA PRO A 330 3.82 25.92 -26.25
C PRO A 330 2.28 25.81 -26.25
N GLU A 331 1.73 24.94 -27.09
CA GLU A 331 0.29 24.74 -27.24
C GLU A 331 -0.28 23.91 -26.09
N ILE A 332 0.47 22.91 -25.61
CA ILE A 332 0.16 22.18 -24.38
C ILE A 332 0.15 23.14 -23.18
N GLN A 333 1.16 24.03 -23.08
CA GLN A 333 1.23 25.02 -22.01
C GLN A 333 0.06 26.02 -22.08
N ALA A 334 -0.30 26.49 -23.28
CA ALA A 334 -1.46 27.36 -23.48
C ALA A 334 -2.78 26.69 -23.08
N ALA A 335 -2.94 25.39 -23.38
CA ALA A 335 -4.10 24.61 -22.96
C ALA A 335 -4.17 24.50 -21.42
N ILE A 336 -3.06 24.22 -20.75
CA ILE A 336 -2.98 24.15 -19.28
C ILE A 336 -3.30 25.51 -18.64
N GLU A 337 -2.75 26.60 -19.18
CA GLU A 337 -3.03 27.96 -18.71
C GLU A 337 -4.53 28.30 -18.84
N LEU A 338 -5.15 27.89 -19.94
CA LEU A 338 -6.58 28.11 -20.17
C LEU A 338 -7.44 27.31 -19.17
N LEU A 339 -7.11 26.03 -18.94
CA LEU A 339 -7.80 25.20 -17.95
C LEU A 339 -7.69 25.78 -16.54
N LEU A 340 -6.51 26.31 -16.17
CA LEU A 340 -6.28 27.01 -14.91
C LEU A 340 -7.21 28.22 -14.73
N ARG A 341 -7.26 29.10 -15.74
CA ARG A 341 -8.11 30.29 -15.69
C ARG A 341 -9.59 29.94 -15.64
N LEU A 342 -9.98 28.86 -16.33
CA LEU A 342 -11.35 28.36 -16.21
C LEU A 342 -11.60 27.88 -14.77
N GLU A 343 -10.70 27.15 -14.11
CA GLU A 343 -10.89 26.69 -12.71
C GLU A 343 -11.01 27.82 -11.67
N GLU A 344 -10.60 29.04 -12.01
CA GLU A 344 -10.74 30.21 -11.12
C GLU A 344 -12.13 30.85 -11.18
N LEU A 345 -12.97 30.46 -12.14
CA LEU A 345 -14.39 30.79 -12.25
C LEU A 345 -15.25 29.78 -11.49
#